data_AF-A0A089PA43-F1
#
_entry.id   AF-A0A089PA43-F1
#
_cell.length_a   1.000
_cell.length_b   1.000
_cell.length_c   1.000
_cell.angle_alpha   90.00
_cell.angle_beta   90.00
_cell.angle_gamma   90.00
#
_symmetry.space_group_name_H-M   'P 1'
#
loop_
_entity.id
_entity.type
_entity.pdbx_description
1 polymer ?
#
loop_
_entity_poly.entity_id
_entity_poly.type
_entity_poly.pdbx_seq_one_letter_code
_entity_poly.pdbx_strand_id
1 'polypeptide(L)'
;MASYVYLIQNGDLFNIGFTDNLERTRINLRPGELVAFLNTDNPEPLIKNIRKIYVDNRLPGSDYYRLANSQVKECRTLLEGDGPNNYFQPFLKGPILFVFFMCSWILLTYFIIEFAVDPVLSRFT
;
A
#
# COMPACT_ATOMS: atom_id res chain seq x y z
N MET A 1 -9.54 -21.90 1.06
CA MET A 1 -8.22 -21.31 0.70
C MET A 1 -8.47 -19.81 0.66
N ALA A 2 -7.92 -19.07 1.63
CA ALA A 2 -8.24 -17.67 1.82
C ALA A 2 -7.95 -16.87 0.55
N SER A 3 -8.96 -16.18 0.02
CA SER A 3 -8.87 -15.39 -1.20
C SER A 3 -9.23 -13.94 -0.88
N TYR A 4 -8.44 -13.02 -1.39
CA TYR A 4 -8.62 -11.60 -1.15
C TYR A 4 -9.45 -11.00 -2.29
N VAL A 5 -10.55 -10.35 -1.95
CA VAL A 5 -11.25 -9.44 -2.85
C VAL A 5 -10.64 -8.06 -2.67
N TYR A 6 -10.26 -7.38 -3.76
CA TYR A 6 -9.57 -6.09 -3.70
C TYR A 6 -10.25 -5.03 -4.55
N LEU A 7 -10.01 -3.78 -4.15
CA LEU A 7 -10.35 -2.56 -4.87
C LEU A 7 -9.06 -1.75 -5.08
N ILE A 8 -8.61 -1.64 -6.33
CA ILE A 8 -7.41 -0.88 -6.70
C ILE A 8 -7.81 0.34 -7.52
N GLN A 9 -7.32 1.51 -7.16
CA GLN A 9 -7.56 2.77 -7.87
C GLN A 9 -6.37 3.11 -8.76
N ASN A 10 -6.63 3.40 -10.03
CA ASN A 10 -5.67 3.90 -11.00
C ASN A 10 -6.21 5.21 -11.59
N GLY A 11 -5.87 6.34 -10.95
CA GLY A 11 -6.45 7.64 -11.27
C GLY A 11 -7.95 7.68 -11.00
N ASP A 12 -8.75 7.92 -12.05
CA ASP A 12 -10.22 7.97 -12.00
C ASP A 12 -10.88 6.60 -12.17
N LEU A 13 -10.09 5.55 -12.37
CA LEU A 13 -10.56 4.20 -12.65
C LEU A 13 -10.32 3.26 -11.47
N PHE A 14 -11.27 2.38 -11.23
CA PHE A 14 -11.22 1.40 -10.15
C PHE A 14 -11.24 -0.01 -10.74
N ASN A 15 -10.31 -0.85 -10.32
CA ASN A 15 -10.26 -2.27 -10.66
C ASN A 15 -10.78 -3.09 -9.47
N ILE A 16 -11.71 -4.00 -9.73
CA ILE A 16 -12.31 -4.88 -8.74
C ILE A 16 -12.08 -6.33 -9.17
N GLY A 17 -11.38 -7.08 -8.33
CA GLY A 17 -11.04 -8.47 -8.60
C GLY A 17 -10.80 -9.24 -7.33
N PHE A 18 -10.44 -10.51 -7.50
CA PHE A 18 -10.00 -11.36 -6.41
C PHE A 18 -8.65 -12.00 -6.74
N THR A 19 -7.89 -12.34 -5.71
CA THR A 19 -6.57 -12.95 -5.83
C THR A 19 -6.27 -13.78 -4.60
N ASP A 20 -5.47 -14.82 -4.77
CA ASP A 20 -4.82 -15.55 -3.70
C ASP A 20 -3.62 -14.77 -3.12
N ASN A 21 -3.03 -13.86 -3.90
CA ASN A 21 -1.83 -13.11 -3.54
C ASN A 21 -1.96 -11.61 -3.87
N LEU A 22 -2.27 -10.84 -2.84
CA LEU A 22 -2.48 -9.39 -2.92
C LEU A 22 -1.19 -8.61 -3.27
N GLU A 23 -0.02 -9.10 -2.86
CA GLU A 23 1.27 -8.46 -3.18
C GLU A 23 1.61 -8.54 -4.67
N ARG A 24 1.47 -9.73 -5.27
CA ARG A 24 1.70 -9.92 -6.71
C ARG A 24 0.75 -9.05 -7.54
N THR A 25 -0.52 -9.01 -7.13
CA THR A 25 -1.54 -8.22 -7.80
C THR A 25 -1.23 -6.72 -7.76
N ARG A 26 -0.73 -6.20 -6.63
CA ARG A 26 -0.29 -4.80 -6.53
C ARG A 26 0.84 -4.48 -7.50
N ILE A 27 1.85 -5.35 -7.60
CA ILE A 27 2.99 -5.14 -8.50
C ILE A 27 2.53 -5.10 -9.96
N ASN A 28 1.64 -6.01 -10.35
CA ASN A 28 1.13 -6.11 -11.72
C ASN A 28 0.24 -4.93 -12.12
N LEU A 29 -0.47 -4.33 -11.17
CA LEU A 29 -1.43 -3.25 -11.41
C LEU A 29 -0.87 -1.84 -11.14
N ARG A 30 0.46 -1.70 -10.98
CA ARG A 30 1.11 -0.38 -10.90
C ARG A 30 0.83 0.44 -12.17
N PRO A 31 0.54 1.76 -12.06
CA PRO A 31 0.71 2.62 -10.89
C PRO A 31 -0.48 2.64 -9.89
N GLY A 32 -1.42 1.70 -9.98
CA GLY A 32 -2.61 1.67 -9.13
C GLY A 32 -2.35 1.46 -7.63
N GLU A 33 -3.14 2.14 -6.80
CA GLU A 33 -3.11 2.10 -5.35
C GLU A 33 -4.21 1.21 -4.78
N LEU A 34 -3.91 0.41 -3.76
CA LEU A 34 -4.90 -0.42 -3.09
C LEU A 34 -5.75 0.42 -2.14
N VAL A 35 -7.06 0.50 -2.40
CA VAL A 35 -8.01 1.30 -1.61
C VAL A 35 -8.64 0.47 -0.49
N ALA A 36 -9.07 -0.75 -0.80
CA ALA A 36 -9.72 -1.65 0.14
C ALA A 36 -9.49 -3.11 -0.25
N PHE A 37 -9.54 -4.01 0.74
CA PHE A 37 -9.52 -5.45 0.50
C PHE A 37 -10.36 -6.16 1.57
N LEU A 38 -10.88 -7.33 1.22
CA LEU A 38 -11.60 -8.23 2.11
C LEU A 38 -11.03 -9.63 1.97
N ASN A 39 -10.71 -10.28 3.09
CA ASN A 39 -10.33 -11.68 3.08
C ASN A 39 -11.60 -12.54 3.19
N THR A 40 -11.81 -13.45 2.24
CA THR A 40 -12.95 -14.36 2.29
C THR A 40 -12.59 -15.73 1.72
N ASP A 41 -13.20 -16.77 2.26
CA ASP A 41 -13.09 -18.12 1.72
C ASP A 41 -13.92 -18.31 0.45
N ASN A 42 -14.90 -17.43 0.19
CA ASN A 42 -15.82 -17.52 -0.95
C ASN A 42 -15.93 -16.18 -1.72
N PRO A 43 -14.91 -15.80 -2.52
CA PRO A 43 -14.87 -14.51 -3.22
C PRO A 43 -15.79 -14.40 -4.43
N GLU A 44 -16.09 -15.51 -5.10
CA GLU A 44 -16.87 -15.56 -6.35
C GLU A 44 -18.27 -14.91 -6.25
N PRO A 45 -19.14 -15.27 -5.27
CA PRO A 45 -20.46 -14.67 -5.18
C PRO A 45 -20.39 -13.17 -4.85
N LEU A 46 -19.41 -12.75 -4.04
CA LEU A 46 -19.23 -11.35 -3.68
C LEU A 46 -18.85 -10.51 -4.90
N ILE A 47 -17.86 -10.95 -5.67
CA ILE A 47 -17.46 -10.28 -6.91
C ILE A 47 -18.63 -10.24 -7.90
N LYS A 48 -19.36 -11.34 -8.08
CA LYS A 48 -20.50 -11.40 -9.00
C LYS A 48 -21.58 -10.37 -8.62
N ASN A 49 -21.85 -10.22 -7.32
CA ASN A 49 -22.79 -9.21 -6.84
C ASN A 49 -22.29 -7.79 -7.09
N ILE A 50 -21.02 -7.49 -6.76
CA ILE A 50 -20.42 -6.16 -6.99
C ILE A 50 -20.44 -5.81 -8.49
N ARG A 51 -20.08 -6.76 -9.37
CA ARG A 51 -20.13 -6.57 -10.82
C ARG A 51 -21.54 -6.28 -11.33
N LYS A 52 -22.56 -6.87 -10.72
CA LYS A 52 -23.97 -6.64 -11.06
C LYS A 52 -24.45 -5.25 -10.59
N ILE A 53 -24.04 -4.83 -9.40
CA ILE A 53 -24.39 -3.52 -8.84
C ILE A 53 -23.80 -2.38 -9.67
N TYR A 54 -22.53 -2.50 -10.07
CA TYR A 54 -21.81 -1.46 -10.80
C TYR A 54 -21.67 -1.74 -12.30
N VAL A 55 -22.58 -2.53 -12.88
CA VAL A 55 -22.51 -2.93 -14.30
C VAL A 55 -22.54 -1.73 -15.25
N ASP A 56 -23.35 -0.72 -14.92
CA ASP A 56 -23.52 0.49 -15.73
C ASP A 56 -22.27 1.39 -15.72
N ASN A 57 -21.44 1.23 -14.69
CA ASN A 57 -20.22 2.02 -14.48
C ASN A 57 -18.96 1.31 -15.00
N ARG A 58 -19.12 0.11 -15.56
CA ARG A 58 -18.03 -0.67 -16.10
C ARG A 58 -17.61 -0.14 -17.47
N LEU A 59 -16.32 0.02 -17.67
CA LEU A 59 -15.76 0.34 -18.98
C LEU A 59 -15.88 -0.87 -19.91
N PRO A 60 -16.47 -0.72 -21.11
CA PRO A 60 -16.69 -1.82 -22.04
C PRO A 60 -15.36 -2.46 -22.44
N GLY A 61 -15.28 -3.79 -22.39
CA GLY A 61 -14.08 -4.56 -22.75
C GLY A 61 -12.96 -4.55 -21.70
N SER A 62 -13.21 -4.06 -20.49
CA SER A 62 -12.22 -4.04 -19.41
C SER A 62 -12.79 -4.44 -18.05
N ASP A 63 -11.91 -4.69 -17.08
CA ASP A 63 -12.26 -4.93 -15.67
C ASP A 63 -12.21 -3.65 -14.82
N TYR A 64 -12.16 -2.49 -15.47
CA TYR A 64 -12.18 -1.19 -14.82
C TYR A 64 -13.60 -0.61 -14.72
N TYR A 65 -13.84 0.10 -13.62
CA TYR A 65 -15.08 0.77 -13.27
C TYR A 65 -14.80 2.25 -13.06
N ARG A 66 -15.65 3.11 -13.60
CA ARG A 66 -15.65 4.53 -13.29
C ARG A 66 -16.67 4.79 -12.18
N LEU A 67 -16.22 4.64 -10.95
CA LEU A 67 -17.07 4.80 -9.76
C LEU A 67 -17.05 6.26 -9.29
N ALA A 68 -18.22 6.77 -8.90
CA ALA A 68 -18.30 8.05 -8.20
C ALA A 68 -17.83 7.90 -6.73
N ASN A 69 -17.38 8.98 -6.12
CA ASN A 69 -16.87 8.97 -4.73
C ASN A 69 -17.85 8.33 -3.72
N SER A 70 -19.17 8.50 -3.91
CA SER A 70 -20.20 7.87 -3.08
C SER A 70 -20.19 6.34 -3.21
N GLN A 71 -20.07 5.84 -4.43
CA GLN A 71 -20.02 4.40 -4.74
C GLN A 71 -18.70 3.79 -4.27
N VAL A 72 -17.59 4.52 -4.38
CA VAL A 72 -16.30 4.10 -3.82
C VAL A 72 -16.41 3.95 -2.31
N LYS A 73 -17.08 4.89 -1.62
CA LYS A 73 -17.29 4.81 -0.17
C LYS A 73 -18.13 3.60 0.23
N GLU A 74 -19.21 3.33 -0.50
CA GLU A 74 -20.06 2.15 -0.27
C GLU A 74 -19.31 0.84 -0.52
N CYS A 75 -18.61 0.75 -1.66
CA CYS A 75 -17.81 -0.41 -2.03
C CYS A 75 -16.65 -0.63 -1.04
N ARG A 76 -16.08 0.47 -0.52
CA ARG A 76 -15.14 0.46 0.58
C ARG A 76 -15.81 -0.11 1.82
N THR A 77 -16.92 0.43 2.32
CA THR A 77 -17.64 -0.12 3.50
C THR A 77 -18.00 -1.61 3.35
N LEU A 78 -18.37 -2.06 2.14
CA LEU A 78 -18.62 -3.48 1.83
C LEU A 78 -17.38 -4.36 1.97
N LEU A 79 -16.19 -3.84 1.62
CA LEU A 79 -14.91 -4.54 1.71
C LEU A 79 -14.19 -4.30 3.05
N GLU A 80 -14.54 -3.23 3.77
CA GLU A 80 -13.97 -2.80 5.05
C GLU A 80 -14.36 -3.70 6.22
N GLY A 81 -15.16 -4.75 6.01
CA GLY A 81 -15.46 -5.77 7.00
C GLY A 81 -14.21 -6.35 7.68
N ASP A 82 -13.04 -6.30 7.03
CA ASP A 82 -11.72 -6.62 7.59
C ASP A 82 -10.64 -5.56 7.27
N GLY A 83 -11.04 -4.28 7.21
CA GLY A 83 -10.16 -3.13 7.46
C GLY A 83 -9.51 -2.43 6.26
N PRO A 84 -9.39 -1.09 6.32
CA PRO A 84 -8.42 -0.39 5.51
C PRO A 84 -7.60 0.64 6.29
N ASN A 85 -6.69 1.25 5.53
CA ASN A 85 -5.80 2.38 5.79
C ASN A 85 -4.37 2.13 6.28
N ASN A 86 -4.03 1.02 6.96
CA ASN A 86 -2.69 0.96 7.60
C ASN A 86 -1.84 -0.28 7.28
N TYR A 87 -2.31 -1.23 6.47
CA TYR A 87 -1.59 -2.51 6.33
C TYR A 87 -0.26 -2.39 5.56
N PHE A 88 -0.11 -1.38 4.69
CA PHE A 88 1.11 -1.19 3.90
C PHE A 88 1.53 0.27 3.78
N GLN A 89 1.72 0.92 4.92
CA GLN A 89 2.58 2.10 4.94
C GLN A 89 4.03 1.63 5.01
N PRO A 90 4.98 2.23 4.25
CA PRO A 90 6.39 1.92 4.41
C PRO A 90 6.75 2.03 5.90
N PHE A 91 7.50 1.06 6.40
CA PHE A 91 7.84 0.94 7.83
C PHE A 91 8.45 2.24 8.41
N LEU A 92 9.04 3.06 7.54
CA LEU A 92 9.54 4.39 7.85
C LEU A 92 8.65 5.45 7.18
N LYS A 93 7.88 6.18 7.98
CA LYS A 93 7.16 7.38 7.55
C LYS A 93 8.06 8.60 7.62
N GLY A 94 7.87 9.54 6.69
CA GLY A 94 8.62 10.81 6.51
C GLY A 94 9.51 11.28 7.67
N PRO A 95 8.97 11.79 8.78
CA PRO A 95 9.79 12.36 9.87
C PRO A 95 10.70 11.33 10.56
N ILE A 96 10.33 10.05 10.57
CA ILE A 96 11.17 8.98 11.11
C ILE A 96 12.42 8.78 10.24
N LEU A 97 12.31 8.89 8.91
CA LEU A 97 13.48 8.83 8.00
C LEU A 97 14.50 9.93 8.31
N PHE A 98 14.02 11.13 8.61
CA PHE A 98 14.88 12.25 8.98
C PHE A 98 15.61 11.98 10.30
N VAL A 99 14.92 11.43 11.30
CA VAL A 99 15.55 11.04 12.57
C VAL A 99 16.61 9.94 12.37
N PHE A 100 16.31 8.90 11.59
CA PHE A 100 17.29 7.85 11.29
C PHE A 100 18.51 8.39 10.53
N PHE A 101 18.31 9.30 9.58
CA PHE A 101 19.40 9.96 8.88
C PHE A 101 20.29 10.76 9.84
N MET A 102 19.69 11.57 10.72
CA MET A 102 20.43 12.37 11.69
C MET A 102 21.18 11.48 12.70
N CYS A 103 20.56 10.42 13.21
CA CYS A 103 21.22 9.45 14.09
C CYS A 103 22.41 8.77 13.39
N SER A 104 22.24 8.35 12.14
CA SER A 104 23.34 7.75 11.37
C SER A 104 24.49 8.74 11.16
N TRP A 105 24.19 10.01 10.90
CA TRP A 105 25.21 11.05 10.72
C TRP A 105 25.98 11.33 12.01
N ILE A 106 25.28 11.42 13.14
CA ILE A 106 25.90 11.63 14.46
C ILE A 106 26.78 10.44 14.84
N LEU A 107 26.33 9.20 14.62
CA LEU A 107 27.15 8.02 14.88
C LEU A 107 28.41 8.00 14.00
N LEU A 108 28.28 8.30 12.71
CA LEU A 108 29.41 8.30 11.79
C LEU A 108 30.45 9.37 12.16
N THR A 109 30.00 10.56 12.54
CA THR A 109 30.89 11.64 13.00
C THR A 109 31.58 11.29 14.31
N TYR A 110 30.86 10.70 15.28
CA TYR A 110 31.45 10.21 16.52
C TYR A 110 32.53 9.16 16.25
N PHE A 111 32.26 8.17 15.40
CA PHE A 111 33.24 7.16 15.00
C PHE A 111 34.49 7.76 14.35
N ILE A 112 34.34 8.76 13.48
CA ILE A 112 35.48 9.44 12.85
C ILE A 112 36.34 10.16 13.90
N ILE A 113 35.72 10.81 14.87
CA ILE A 113 36.46 11.52 15.92
C ILE A 113 37.28 10.51 16.74
N GLU A 114 36.64 9.47 17.26
CA GLU A 114 37.29 8.47 18.13
C GLU A 114 38.39 7.68 17.40
N PHE A 115 38.17 7.30 16.13
CA PHE A 115 39.09 6.42 15.41
C PHE A 115 40.06 7.11 14.46
N ALA A 116 39.80 8.34 14.04
CA ALA A 116 40.69 9.07 13.13
C ALA A 116 41.29 10.32 13.77
N VAL A 117 40.51 11.09 14.52
CA VAL A 117 40.97 12.40 15.03
C VAL A 117 41.76 12.24 16.32
N ASP A 118 41.20 11.54 17.32
CA ASP A 118 41.85 11.32 18.63
C ASP A 118 43.23 10.60 18.53
N PRO A 119 43.39 9.52 17.74
CA PRO A 119 44.70 8.88 17.57
C PRO A 119 45.72 9.73 16.80
N VAL A 120 45.28 10.75 16.05
CA VAL A 120 46.18 11.71 15.39
C VAL A 120 46.56 12.82 16.37
N LEU A 121 45.60 13.40 17.10
CA LEU A 121 45.86 14.48 18.07
C LEU A 121 46.71 14.01 19.25
N SER A 122 46.52 12.78 19.71
CA SER A 122 47.35 12.16 20.76
C SER A 122 48.82 11.98 20.37
N ARG A 123 49.18 12.08 19.08
CA ARG A 123 50.60 12.10 18.64
C ARG A 123 51.26 13.47 18.75
N PHE A 124 50.47 14.53 18.93
CA PHE A 124 50.92 15.92 19.02
C PHE A 124 50.78 16.52 20.42
N THR A 125 50.33 15.73 21.40
CA THR A 125 50.25 16.08 22.84
C THR A 125 51.29 15.27 23.60
#